data_AF-A0A7S1WXQ8-F1
#
_entry.id   AF-A0A7S1WXQ8-F1
#
_cell.length_a   1.000
_cell.length_b   1.000
_cell.length_c   1.000
_cell.angle_alpha   90.00
_cell.angle_beta   90.00
_cell.angle_gamma   90.00
#
_symmetry.space_group_name_H-M   'P 1'
#
loop_
_entity.id
_entity.type
_entity.pdbx_description
1 polymer ?
#
loop_
_entity_poly.entity_id
_entity_poly.type
_entity_poly.pdbx_seq_one_letter_code
_entity_poly.pdbx_strand_id
1 'polypeptide(L)'
;SLTVAAGPSAACTASRSRPAVVVAAPRCSTAPRESRTDRPRLACRSVETETIQKSDNGCMFPDEEAMLAMQGFAISPDDLVAKAKEFLSTAAVDPSTMEAWLADDFEFTGPVVGPLGKEELLRALTGFDLLTGFPDLQSNFHHFRACPYEPGRVWFTWRPKGTNSGKLMGAIEPTGIVVEAPPQTHSLKFNEEGKVVKQTVGYVHDRQLGNTGGLGGIYGLLWAVGSPLPFPEANPWKKSKRYRVFQWITPMLRSFGGAGKGDK
;
A
#
# COMPACT_ATOMS: atom_id res chain seq x y z
N SER A 1 -6.46 14.96 45.77
CA SER A 1 -6.88 13.89 46.69
C SER A 1 -8.34 13.60 46.52
N LEU A 2 -8.67 12.55 45.76
CA LEU A 2 -9.97 11.89 45.85
C LEU A 2 -9.73 10.43 45.44
N THR A 3 -9.78 9.56 46.43
CA THR A 3 -9.57 8.12 46.36
C THR A 3 -10.94 7.47 46.25
N VAL A 4 -11.15 6.57 45.28
CA VAL A 4 -12.24 5.60 45.33
C VAL A 4 -11.61 4.22 45.26
N ALA A 5 -11.62 3.56 46.42
CA ALA A 5 -11.24 2.17 46.60
C ALA A 5 -12.46 1.27 46.37
N ALA A 6 -12.27 0.18 45.63
CA ALA A 6 -13.21 -0.93 45.62
C ALA A 6 -12.42 -2.25 45.70
N GLY A 7 -12.75 -3.05 46.71
CA GLY A 7 -12.29 -4.40 46.95
C GLY A 7 -13.26 -5.09 47.92
N PRO A 8 -13.10 -6.40 48.19
CA PRO A 8 -13.70 -7.48 47.40
C PRO A 8 -14.55 -8.44 48.25
N SER A 9 -15.30 -9.37 47.63
CA SER A 9 -15.81 -10.60 48.29
C SER A 9 -16.30 -11.62 47.23
N ALA A 10 -15.56 -12.70 46.96
CA ALA A 10 -15.74 -14.08 47.49
C ALA A 10 -17.10 -14.72 47.11
N ALA A 11 -17.19 -15.65 46.14
CA ALA A 11 -16.79 -17.07 46.12
C ALA A 11 -17.76 -18.02 46.87
N CYS A 12 -18.38 -18.96 46.14
CA CYS A 12 -18.69 -20.36 46.56
C CYS A 12 -19.29 -21.15 45.37
N THR A 13 -18.53 -22.10 44.80
CA THR A 13 -18.68 -23.58 44.88
C THR A 13 -19.87 -24.15 44.09
N ALA A 14 -19.64 -24.77 42.93
CA ALA A 14 -19.17 -26.15 42.67
C ALA A 14 -20.34 -27.14 42.49
N SER A 15 -20.46 -27.70 41.28
CA SER A 15 -21.08 -29.01 41.07
C SER A 15 -20.46 -29.74 39.88
N ARG A 16 -20.03 -30.97 40.17
CA ARG A 16 -19.51 -32.06 39.31
C ARG A 16 -20.64 -32.54 38.36
N SER A 17 -20.52 -33.27 37.25
CA SER A 17 -19.46 -34.01 36.54
C SER A 17 -20.08 -34.58 35.25
N ARG A 18 -19.37 -34.45 34.11
CA ARG A 18 -19.12 -35.38 32.95
C ARG A 18 -20.05 -36.59 32.66
N PRO A 19 -20.19 -37.06 31.39
CA PRO A 19 -19.04 -37.27 30.49
C PRO A 19 -19.20 -36.99 28.98
N ALA A 20 -18.03 -36.96 28.35
CA ALA A 20 -17.80 -36.88 26.91
C ALA A 20 -18.24 -38.16 26.20
N VAL A 21 -18.90 -38.00 25.06
CA VAL A 21 -19.19 -39.10 24.13
C VAL A 21 -17.97 -39.33 23.25
N VAL A 22 -17.21 -40.37 23.57
CA VAL A 22 -16.20 -40.97 22.71
C VAL A 22 -16.92 -41.99 21.83
N VAL A 23 -17.03 -41.72 20.53
CA VAL A 23 -17.55 -42.69 19.57
C VAL A 23 -16.46 -43.71 19.28
N ALA A 24 -16.71 -44.95 19.69
CA ALA A 24 -15.83 -46.10 19.49
C ALA A 24 -15.79 -46.53 18.02
N ALA A 25 -14.58 -46.83 17.53
CA ALA A 25 -14.35 -47.50 16.25
C ALA A 25 -14.75 -48.98 16.33
N PRO A 26 -15.36 -49.56 15.28
CA PRO A 26 -15.54 -51.00 15.20
C PRO A 26 -14.26 -51.71 14.73
N ARG A 27 -14.01 -52.88 15.34
CA ARG A 27 -12.85 -53.74 15.12
C ARG A 27 -12.93 -54.51 13.80
N CYS A 28 -11.75 -54.64 13.21
CA CYS A 28 -11.21 -55.68 12.32
C CYS A 28 -12.13 -56.86 11.92
N SER A 29 -12.38 -57.00 10.62
CA SER A 29 -12.73 -58.26 9.95
C SER A 29 -11.71 -58.53 8.84
N THR A 30 -11.27 -59.78 8.75
CA THR A 30 -10.16 -60.27 7.93
C THR A 30 -10.60 -60.77 6.55
N ALA A 31 -9.81 -60.40 5.53
CA ALA A 31 -9.60 -60.99 4.19
C ALA A 31 -10.59 -60.59 3.05
N PRO A 32 -10.17 -60.66 1.76
CA PRO A 32 -8.83 -60.84 1.18
C PRO A 32 -8.33 -59.64 0.33
N ARG A 33 -7.04 -59.71 0.03
CA ARG A 33 -6.21 -58.77 -0.74
C ARG A 33 -6.62 -58.74 -2.22
N GLU A 34 -7.29 -57.68 -2.65
CA GLU A 34 -7.38 -57.33 -4.08
C GLU A 34 -6.34 -56.27 -4.45
N SER A 35 -5.61 -56.57 -5.52
CA SER A 35 -4.53 -55.80 -6.10
C SER A 35 -5.03 -54.44 -6.58
N ARG A 36 -4.71 -53.42 -5.80
CA ARG A 36 -4.92 -52.01 -6.17
C ARG A 36 -3.89 -51.64 -7.23
N THR A 37 -4.28 -51.79 -8.49
CA THR A 37 -3.56 -51.28 -9.65
C THR A 37 -3.34 -49.77 -9.53
N ASP A 38 -2.17 -49.36 -10.00
CA ASP A 38 -1.60 -48.03 -10.01
C ASP A 38 -2.63 -46.91 -10.24
N ARG A 39 -2.77 -46.02 -9.26
CA ARG A 39 -3.16 -44.65 -9.55
C ARG A 39 -1.91 -43.90 -9.97
N PRO A 40 -1.87 -43.29 -11.17
CA PRO A 40 -0.72 -42.47 -11.52
C PRO A 40 -0.65 -41.30 -10.55
N ARG A 41 0.47 -41.21 -9.82
CA ARG A 41 0.88 -39.97 -9.15
C ARG A 41 0.89 -38.90 -10.24
N LEU A 42 -0.02 -37.93 -10.15
CA LEU A 42 0.12 -36.70 -10.91
C LEU A 42 1.43 -36.08 -10.42
N ALA A 43 2.50 -36.29 -11.18
CA ALA A 43 3.73 -35.57 -10.98
C ALA A 43 3.39 -34.09 -11.18
N CYS A 44 3.56 -33.27 -10.14
CA CYS A 44 3.71 -31.83 -10.33
C CYS A 44 4.89 -31.65 -11.27
N ARG A 45 4.59 -31.42 -12.55
CA ARG A 45 5.58 -31.06 -13.54
C ARG A 45 6.13 -29.71 -13.08
N SER A 46 7.37 -29.71 -12.60
CA SER A 46 8.13 -28.49 -12.40
C SER A 46 8.06 -27.73 -13.72
N VAL A 47 7.42 -26.57 -13.71
CA VAL A 47 7.51 -25.65 -14.82
C VAL A 47 8.96 -25.18 -14.81
N GLU A 48 9.78 -25.79 -15.67
CA GLU A 48 11.09 -25.24 -16.01
C GLU A 48 10.84 -23.81 -16.45
N THR A 49 11.42 -22.87 -15.70
CA THR A 49 11.37 -21.45 -16.04
C THR A 49 12.17 -21.31 -17.33
N GLU A 50 11.48 -21.38 -18.47
CA GLU A 50 12.09 -21.08 -19.75
C GLU A 50 12.72 -19.70 -19.63
N THR A 51 14.04 -19.67 -19.70
CA THR A 51 14.85 -18.46 -19.66
C THR A 51 14.38 -17.62 -20.83
N ILE A 52 13.75 -16.47 -20.56
CA ILE A 52 13.32 -15.52 -21.59
C ILE A 52 14.55 -15.28 -22.46
N GLN A 53 14.49 -15.76 -23.72
CA GLN A 53 15.62 -15.66 -24.62
C GLN A 53 15.97 -14.19 -24.79
N LYS A 54 17.19 -13.85 -24.42
CA LYS A 54 17.78 -12.52 -24.52
C LYS A 54 17.71 -12.13 -26.00
N SER A 55 16.82 -11.22 -26.37
CA SER A 55 16.78 -10.69 -27.73
C SER A 55 18.13 -10.04 -28.04
N ASP A 56 18.66 -10.27 -29.25
CA ASP A 56 19.93 -9.69 -29.73
C ASP A 56 19.91 -8.15 -29.80
N ASN A 57 18.72 -7.55 -29.66
CA ASN A 57 18.55 -6.14 -29.34
C ASN A 57 18.47 -6.02 -27.81
N GLY A 58 19.43 -5.31 -27.20
CA GLY A 58 19.63 -5.16 -25.75
C GLY A 58 18.37 -5.38 -24.89
N CYS A 59 18.51 -6.25 -23.89
CA CYS A 59 17.39 -6.74 -23.08
C CYS A 59 16.49 -5.59 -22.61
N MET A 60 15.23 -5.59 -23.08
CA MET A 60 14.20 -4.62 -22.69
C MET A 60 13.95 -4.62 -21.17
N PHE A 61 14.29 -5.72 -20.49
CA PHE A 61 14.08 -5.93 -19.07
C PHE A 61 15.42 -5.98 -18.34
N PRO A 62 15.64 -5.12 -17.33
CA PRO A 62 16.84 -5.19 -16.50
C PRO A 62 16.85 -6.47 -15.66
N ASP A 63 18.05 -6.98 -15.39
CA ASP A 63 18.26 -7.95 -14.31
C ASP A 63 18.32 -7.20 -12.98
N GLU A 64 17.15 -6.99 -12.36
CA GLU A 64 17.01 -6.18 -11.14
C GLU A 64 17.77 -6.80 -9.96
N GLU A 65 17.84 -8.13 -9.88
CA GLU A 65 18.56 -8.84 -8.82
C GLU A 65 20.07 -8.61 -8.94
N ALA A 66 20.62 -8.76 -10.15
CA ALA A 66 22.03 -8.47 -10.41
C ALA A 66 22.36 -6.99 -10.15
N MET A 67 21.47 -6.08 -10.55
CA MET A 67 21.65 -4.65 -10.28
C MET A 67 21.70 -4.38 -8.78
N LEU A 68 20.75 -4.91 -8.00
CA LEU A 68 20.73 -4.75 -6.55
C LEU A 68 21.98 -5.34 -5.89
N ALA A 69 22.44 -6.51 -6.32
CA ALA A 69 23.67 -7.13 -5.82
C ALA A 69 24.93 -6.30 -6.12
N MET A 70 24.95 -5.58 -7.25
CA MET A 70 26.08 -4.73 -7.66
C MET A 70 26.09 -3.34 -7.02
N GLN A 71 24.98 -2.89 -6.40
CA GLN A 71 24.91 -1.53 -5.84
C GLN A 71 25.90 -1.27 -4.70
N GLY A 72 26.27 -2.30 -3.94
CA GLY A 72 27.21 -2.16 -2.82
C GLY A 72 26.75 -1.20 -1.73
N PHE A 73 25.44 -0.94 -1.61
CA PHE A 73 24.89 -0.06 -0.58
C PHE A 73 25.11 -0.65 0.82
N ALA A 74 25.33 0.21 1.82
CA ALA A 74 25.68 -0.22 3.18
C ALA A 74 24.62 -1.12 3.86
N ILE A 75 23.36 -0.98 3.45
CA ILE A 75 22.23 -1.76 3.97
C ILE A 75 21.73 -2.70 2.86
N SER A 76 21.52 -3.97 3.18
CA SER A 76 21.03 -4.93 2.18
C SER A 76 19.62 -4.57 1.67
N PRO A 77 19.23 -4.99 0.45
CA PRO A 77 17.88 -4.76 -0.06
C PRO A 77 16.76 -5.25 0.87
N ASP A 78 16.94 -6.41 1.50
CA ASP A 78 15.96 -6.98 2.42
C ASP A 78 15.89 -6.19 3.74
N ASP A 79 17.03 -5.76 4.27
CA ASP A 79 17.09 -4.92 5.47
C ASP A 79 16.50 -3.53 5.22
N LEU A 80 16.68 -2.96 4.03
CA LEU A 80 16.02 -1.72 3.61
C LEU A 80 14.49 -1.88 3.65
N VAL A 81 13.97 -2.99 3.13
CA VAL A 81 12.53 -3.30 3.18
C VAL A 81 12.04 -3.47 4.62
N ALA A 82 12.80 -4.16 5.47
CA ALA A 82 12.48 -4.31 6.88
C ALA A 82 12.43 -2.95 7.60
N LYS A 83 13.43 -2.10 7.35
CA LYS A 83 13.54 -0.75 7.92
C LYS A 83 12.43 0.18 7.45
N ALA A 84 12.01 0.07 6.18
CA ALA A 84 10.84 0.79 5.67
C ALA A 84 9.55 0.39 6.39
N LYS A 85 9.36 -0.91 6.66
CA LYS A 85 8.20 -1.39 7.43
C LYS A 85 8.26 -0.90 8.87
N GLU A 86 9.43 -0.93 9.50
CA GLU A 86 9.63 -0.45 10.87
C GLU A 86 9.30 1.05 11.00
N PHE A 87 9.80 1.88 10.07
CA PHE A 87 9.46 3.30 9.99
C PHE A 87 7.93 3.50 9.88
N LEU A 88 7.26 2.75 9.01
CA LEU A 88 5.81 2.87 8.82
C LEU A 88 4.99 2.36 10.02
N SER A 89 5.49 1.38 10.77
CA SER A 89 4.80 0.89 11.97
C SER A 89 5.08 1.72 13.23
N THR A 90 6.07 2.60 13.19
CA THR A 90 6.48 3.45 14.32
C THR A 90 6.25 4.92 13.98
N ALA A 91 7.18 5.58 13.30
CA ALA A 91 7.17 7.00 12.98
C ALA A 91 5.93 7.48 12.23
N ALA A 92 5.40 6.69 11.30
CA ALA A 92 4.20 7.08 10.56
C ALA A 92 2.91 6.93 11.38
N VAL A 93 2.92 6.14 12.45
CA VAL A 93 1.79 5.95 13.38
C VAL A 93 1.88 6.94 14.54
N ASP A 94 3.07 7.16 15.06
CA ASP A 94 3.39 8.13 16.11
C ASP A 94 4.39 9.16 15.58
N PRO A 95 3.90 10.29 15.04
CA PRO A 95 4.74 11.36 14.51
C PRO A 95 5.74 11.94 15.51
N SER A 96 5.52 11.77 16.82
CA SER A 96 6.47 12.24 17.85
C SER A 96 7.82 11.51 17.79
N THR A 97 7.83 10.29 17.27
CA THR A 97 9.05 9.50 17.07
C THR A 97 9.75 9.80 15.75
N MET A 98 9.10 10.52 14.82
CA MET A 98 9.59 10.65 13.45
C MET A 98 10.89 11.44 13.34
N GLU A 99 11.10 12.45 14.18
CA GLU A 99 12.34 13.25 14.15
C GLU A 99 13.60 12.38 14.24
N ALA A 100 13.56 11.33 15.06
CA ALA A 100 14.67 10.38 15.22
C ALA A 100 14.93 9.54 13.97
N TRP A 101 13.97 9.44 13.04
CA TRP A 101 14.12 8.69 11.80
C TRP A 101 14.64 9.53 10.63
N LEU A 102 14.43 10.85 10.66
CA LEU A 102 14.73 11.74 9.54
C LEU A 102 16.16 12.27 9.61
N ALA A 103 16.87 12.19 8.48
CA ALA A 103 18.15 12.87 8.29
C ALA A 103 17.96 14.39 8.26
N ASP A 104 19.03 15.15 8.49
CA ASP A 104 18.95 16.61 8.54
C ASP A 104 18.70 17.24 7.17
N ASP A 105 19.12 16.57 6.09
CA ASP A 105 18.87 16.94 4.69
C ASP A 105 17.58 16.32 4.11
N PHE A 106 16.66 15.90 4.97
CA PHE A 106 15.44 15.21 4.57
C PHE A 106 14.52 16.05 3.66
N GLU A 107 13.96 15.40 2.63
CA GLU A 107 12.96 15.97 1.72
C GLU A 107 11.67 15.13 1.64
N PHE A 108 10.52 15.79 1.81
CA PHE A 108 9.20 15.21 1.56
C PHE A 108 8.57 15.76 0.28
N THR A 109 8.07 14.87 -0.58
CA THR A 109 7.41 15.25 -1.85
C THR A 109 6.18 14.40 -2.15
N GLY A 110 5.15 15.03 -2.69
CA GLY A 110 3.98 14.39 -3.27
C GLY A 110 3.53 15.12 -4.54
N PRO A 111 2.48 14.64 -5.22
CA PRO A 111 2.01 15.25 -6.47
C PRO A 111 1.64 16.73 -6.40
N VAL A 112 1.28 17.21 -5.19
CA VAL A 112 0.82 18.59 -4.94
C VAL A 112 1.64 19.28 -3.85
N VAL A 113 2.27 18.51 -2.95
CA VAL A 113 3.04 19.04 -1.80
C VAL A 113 4.53 18.89 -2.04
N GLY A 114 5.27 19.92 -1.67
CA GLY A 114 6.71 19.88 -1.52
C GLY A 114 7.48 20.47 -2.70
N PRO A 115 8.82 20.41 -2.64
CA PRO A 115 9.63 19.78 -1.59
C PRO A 115 9.45 20.47 -0.21
N LEU A 116 9.30 19.67 0.86
CA LEU A 116 9.29 20.14 2.24
C LEU A 116 10.48 19.58 3.01
N GLY A 117 11.11 20.41 3.85
CA GLY A 117 12.20 19.98 4.74
C GLY A 117 11.71 19.25 6.00
N LYS A 118 12.66 18.74 6.79
CA LYS A 118 12.41 18.05 8.08
C LYS A 118 11.53 18.86 9.02
N GLU A 119 11.92 20.10 9.32
CA GLU A 119 11.18 20.96 10.26
C GLU A 119 9.77 21.31 9.76
N GLU A 120 9.63 21.54 8.46
CA GLU A 120 8.34 21.86 7.84
C GLU A 120 7.38 20.67 7.91
N LEU A 121 7.88 19.46 7.64
CA LEU A 121 7.10 18.23 7.77
C LEU A 121 6.65 18.01 9.22
N LEU A 122 7.56 18.09 10.19
CA LEU A 122 7.24 17.89 11.61
C LEU A 122 6.19 18.90 12.08
N ARG A 123 6.33 20.18 11.67
CA ARG A 123 5.33 21.21 11.95
C ARG A 123 3.98 20.89 11.30
N ALA A 124 3.96 20.47 10.04
CA ALA A 124 2.74 20.11 9.34
C ALA A 124 2.00 18.94 10.01
N LEU A 125 2.73 18.01 10.62
CA LEU A 125 2.16 16.82 11.27
C LEU A 125 1.57 17.08 12.66
N THR A 126 1.99 18.15 13.35
CA THR A 126 1.36 18.53 14.64
C THR A 126 -0.14 18.83 14.53
N GLY A 127 -0.63 19.19 13.33
CA GLY A 127 -2.06 19.38 13.05
C GLY A 127 -2.73 18.18 12.38
N PHE A 128 -2.02 17.07 12.17
CA PHE A 128 -2.41 15.99 11.28
C PHE A 128 -2.56 14.67 12.04
N ASP A 129 -3.80 14.34 12.41
CA ASP A 129 -4.13 13.05 13.02
C ASP A 129 -5.15 12.31 12.16
N LEU A 130 -4.64 11.36 11.36
CA LEU A 130 -5.48 10.49 10.54
C LEU A 130 -6.24 9.45 11.36
N LEU A 131 -5.66 8.97 12.46
CA LEU A 131 -6.25 7.90 13.27
C LEU A 131 -7.43 8.40 14.09
N THR A 132 -7.40 9.67 14.53
CA THR A 132 -8.59 10.31 15.10
C THR A 132 -9.71 10.44 14.06
N GLY A 133 -9.39 10.80 12.81
CA GLY A 133 -10.39 10.89 11.73
C GLY A 133 -10.92 9.54 11.24
N PHE A 134 -10.07 8.51 11.23
CA PHE A 134 -10.33 7.16 10.75
C PHE A 134 -9.83 6.11 11.78
N PRO A 135 -10.54 5.89 12.89
CA PRO A 135 -10.12 4.95 13.93
C PRO A 135 -9.98 3.48 13.46
N ASP A 136 -10.71 3.09 12.41
CA ASP A 136 -10.68 1.76 11.79
C ASP A 136 -9.77 1.69 10.55
N LEU A 137 -8.86 2.65 10.37
CA LEU A 137 -8.02 2.75 9.18
C LEU A 137 -7.14 1.52 8.99
N GLN A 138 -7.40 0.80 7.91
CA GLN A 138 -6.53 -0.25 7.39
C GLN A 138 -5.59 0.36 6.37
N SER A 139 -4.30 0.49 6.71
CA SER A 139 -3.32 1.10 5.80
C SER A 139 -3.06 0.27 4.53
N ASN A 140 -3.11 -1.06 4.63
CA ASN A 140 -2.87 -1.99 3.53
C ASN A 140 -1.57 -1.69 2.75
N PHE A 141 -0.44 -1.50 3.45
CA PHE A 141 0.86 -1.38 2.80
C PHE A 141 1.29 -2.71 2.19
N HIS A 142 1.74 -2.72 0.93
CA HIS A 142 2.14 -3.94 0.20
C HIS A 142 3.13 -3.62 -0.93
N HIS A 143 3.63 -4.65 -1.62
CA HIS A 143 4.57 -4.54 -2.74
C HIS A 143 5.85 -3.74 -2.44
N PHE A 144 6.41 -3.96 -1.25
CA PHE A 144 7.72 -3.42 -0.87
C PHE A 144 8.82 -4.01 -1.74
N ARG A 145 9.72 -3.16 -2.26
CA ARG A 145 10.89 -3.57 -3.04
C ARG A 145 11.99 -2.52 -2.96
N ALA A 146 13.23 -2.94 -2.86
CA ALA A 146 14.37 -2.05 -3.05
C ALA A 146 14.45 -1.59 -4.52
N CYS A 147 14.95 -0.38 -4.75
CA CYS A 147 15.06 0.20 -6.08
C CYS A 147 16.37 -0.24 -6.74
N PRO A 148 16.34 -0.95 -7.89
CA PRO A 148 17.57 -1.33 -8.60
C PRO A 148 18.31 -0.13 -9.22
N TYR A 149 17.63 1.01 -9.38
CA TYR A 149 18.20 2.22 -10.00
C TYR A 149 18.71 3.27 -9.00
N GLU A 150 18.27 3.22 -7.75
CA GLU A 150 18.61 4.23 -6.76
C GLU A 150 18.89 3.55 -5.41
N PRO A 151 20.18 3.39 -5.04
CA PRO A 151 20.57 2.78 -3.78
C PRO A 151 19.90 3.44 -2.57
N GLY A 152 19.56 2.61 -1.59
CA GLY A 152 18.87 3.04 -0.37
C GLY A 152 17.38 3.37 -0.53
N ARG A 153 16.81 3.33 -1.75
CA ARG A 153 15.37 3.57 -1.95
C ARG A 153 14.56 2.28 -1.87
N VAL A 154 13.44 2.35 -1.14
CA VAL A 154 12.39 1.33 -1.10
C VAL A 154 11.10 1.91 -1.66
N TRP A 155 10.54 1.26 -2.66
CA TRP A 155 9.21 1.55 -3.19
C TRP A 155 8.18 0.62 -2.54
N PHE A 156 6.99 1.14 -2.26
CA PHE A 156 5.87 0.36 -1.73
C PHE A 156 4.53 0.98 -2.14
N THR A 157 3.47 0.18 -2.05
CA THR A 157 2.10 0.62 -2.35
C THR A 157 1.34 0.86 -1.05
N TRP A 158 0.62 1.97 -0.98
CA TRP A 158 -0.37 2.26 0.07
C TRP A 158 -1.77 2.23 -0.52
N ARG A 159 -2.72 1.60 0.17
CA ARG A 159 -4.12 1.51 -0.28
C ARG A 159 -5.08 1.56 0.92
N PRO A 160 -5.17 2.72 1.58
CA PRO A 160 -5.92 2.84 2.81
C PRO A 160 -7.41 2.60 2.58
N LYS A 161 -8.05 1.96 3.57
CA LYS A 161 -9.50 1.83 3.69
C LYS A 161 -9.90 2.11 5.13
N GLY A 162 -10.89 2.96 5.34
CA GLY A 162 -11.37 3.29 6.68
C GLY A 162 -12.64 4.12 6.64
N THR A 163 -13.35 4.16 7.75
CA THR A 163 -14.58 4.93 7.94
C THR A 163 -14.25 6.23 8.63
N ASN A 164 -14.71 7.36 8.08
CA ASN A 164 -14.57 8.65 8.75
C ASN A 164 -15.60 8.77 9.91
N SER A 165 -15.31 8.09 11.01
CA SER A 165 -16.15 8.02 12.21
C SER A 165 -15.68 8.95 13.33
N GLY A 166 -14.50 9.55 13.21
CA GLY A 166 -14.02 10.58 14.12
C GLY A 166 -13.71 11.90 13.42
N LYS A 167 -13.33 12.90 14.21
CA LYS A 167 -13.10 14.26 13.75
C LYS A 167 -11.78 14.34 12.97
N LEU A 168 -11.84 14.77 11.71
CA LEU A 168 -10.67 14.86 10.85
C LEU A 168 -10.08 16.28 10.89
N MET A 169 -8.76 16.41 11.05
CA MET A 169 -8.04 17.69 11.09
C MET A 169 -8.58 18.70 12.12
N GLY A 170 -9.18 18.22 13.21
CA GLY A 170 -9.75 19.05 14.28
C GLY A 170 -10.98 19.89 13.88
N ALA A 171 -11.38 19.91 12.61
CA ALA A 171 -12.40 20.81 12.07
C ALA A 171 -13.50 20.09 11.27
N ILE A 172 -13.20 18.93 10.67
CA ILE A 172 -14.15 18.20 9.83
C ILE A 172 -14.89 17.19 10.71
N GLU A 173 -16.19 17.40 10.89
CA GLU A 173 -17.06 16.50 11.66
C GLU A 173 -17.16 15.12 10.98
N PRO A 174 -17.35 14.04 11.76
CA PRO A 174 -17.41 12.69 11.23
C PRO A 174 -18.57 12.52 10.25
N THR A 175 -18.26 12.05 9.04
CA THR A 175 -19.23 11.92 7.95
C THR A 175 -19.84 10.52 7.84
N GLY A 176 -19.22 9.51 8.48
CA GLY A 176 -19.61 8.11 8.34
C GLY A 176 -19.28 7.48 6.98
N ILE A 177 -18.61 8.22 6.09
CA ILE A 177 -18.23 7.72 4.76
C ILE A 177 -17.09 6.71 4.91
N VAL A 178 -17.27 5.53 4.30
CA VAL A 178 -16.19 4.57 4.10
C VAL A 178 -15.36 5.04 2.92
N VAL A 179 -14.12 5.41 3.20
CA VAL A 179 -13.15 5.82 2.19
C VAL A 179 -12.38 4.59 1.72
N GLU A 180 -12.29 4.44 0.40
CA GLU A 180 -11.47 3.43 -0.27
C GLU A 180 -10.54 4.16 -1.23
N ALA A 181 -9.25 4.17 -0.91
CA ALA A 181 -8.27 4.81 -1.77
C ALA A 181 -7.85 3.91 -2.94
N PRO A 182 -7.48 4.51 -4.09
CA PRO A 182 -6.78 3.79 -5.13
C PRO A 182 -5.40 3.35 -4.63
N PRO A 183 -4.77 2.35 -5.29
CA PRO A 183 -3.38 2.01 -5.05
C PRO A 183 -2.47 3.21 -5.37
N GLN A 184 -1.59 3.55 -4.44
CA GLN A 184 -0.66 4.67 -4.53
C GLN A 184 0.78 4.19 -4.32
N THR A 185 1.71 4.60 -5.16
CA THR A 185 3.14 4.42 -4.92
C THR A 185 3.65 5.45 -3.93
N HIS A 186 4.39 4.94 -2.95
CA HIS A 186 5.14 5.67 -1.95
C HIS A 186 6.59 5.17 -1.98
N SER A 187 7.51 5.97 -1.44
CA SER A 187 8.88 5.51 -1.22
C SER A 187 9.52 6.17 -0.02
N LEU A 188 10.53 5.47 0.51
CA LEU A 188 11.48 5.97 1.47
C LEU A 188 12.88 5.77 0.88
N LYS A 189 13.73 6.79 0.94
CA LYS A 189 15.15 6.68 0.65
C LYS A 189 15.91 6.82 1.96
N PHE A 190 16.79 5.87 2.22
CA PHE A 190 17.67 5.84 3.37
C PHE A 190 19.09 6.26 2.99
N ASN A 191 19.81 6.91 3.89
CA ASN A 191 21.26 7.04 3.83
C ASN A 191 21.94 5.76 4.39
N GLU A 192 23.27 5.73 4.36
CA GLU A 192 24.06 4.57 4.83
C GLU A 192 23.90 4.30 6.34
N GLU A 193 23.56 5.31 7.13
CA GLU A 193 23.24 5.18 8.56
C GLU A 193 21.80 4.68 8.80
N GLY A 194 21.01 4.54 7.74
CA GLY A 194 19.62 4.13 7.80
C GLY A 194 18.66 5.23 8.24
N LYS A 195 19.02 6.51 8.18
CA LYS A 195 18.08 7.64 8.33
C LYS A 195 17.35 7.90 7.01
N VAL A 196 16.10 8.32 7.09
CA VAL A 196 15.31 8.68 5.91
C VAL A 196 15.77 10.04 5.41
N VAL A 197 16.25 10.11 4.17
CA VAL A 197 16.64 11.35 3.47
C VAL A 197 15.57 11.82 2.49
N LYS A 198 14.67 10.93 2.04
CA LYS A 198 13.57 11.34 1.17
C LYS A 198 12.34 10.47 1.34
N GLN A 199 11.16 11.09 1.43
CA GLN A 199 9.89 10.41 1.40
C GLN A 199 9.03 10.92 0.24
N THR A 200 8.54 10.00 -0.60
CA THR A 200 7.58 10.33 -1.66
C THR A 200 6.24 9.69 -1.34
N VAL A 201 5.12 10.42 -1.49
CA VAL A 201 3.78 9.91 -1.16
C VAL A 201 2.73 10.26 -2.20
N GLY A 202 1.66 9.48 -2.29
CA GLY A 202 0.42 9.91 -2.94
C GLY A 202 0.36 9.76 -4.47
N TYR A 203 1.32 9.07 -5.10
CA TYR A 203 1.33 8.89 -6.55
C TYR A 203 0.38 7.75 -6.96
N VAL A 204 -0.81 8.10 -7.45
CA VAL A 204 -1.88 7.16 -7.79
C VAL A 204 -1.53 6.33 -9.04
N HIS A 205 -1.61 4.99 -8.94
CA HIS A 205 -1.44 4.07 -10.07
C HIS A 205 -2.64 4.07 -11.02
N ASP A 206 -3.84 3.97 -10.46
CA ASP A 206 -5.08 3.96 -11.21
C ASP A 206 -6.12 4.85 -10.53
N ARG A 207 -6.44 5.96 -11.21
CA ARG A 207 -7.37 6.98 -10.72
C ARG A 207 -8.83 6.56 -10.78
N GLN A 208 -9.15 5.43 -11.42
CA GLN A 208 -10.53 4.92 -11.54
C GLN A 208 -10.96 4.07 -10.36
N LEU A 209 -10.02 3.65 -9.51
CA LEU A 209 -10.28 2.81 -8.36
C LEU A 209 -10.62 3.63 -7.11
N GLY A 210 -11.51 3.09 -6.28
CA GLY A 210 -11.91 3.71 -5.02
C GLY A 210 -12.86 4.90 -5.19
N ASN A 211 -13.04 5.67 -4.13
CA ASN A 211 -13.96 6.81 -4.09
C ASN A 211 -13.28 8.17 -3.83
N THR A 212 -11.95 8.24 -3.91
CA THR A 212 -11.18 9.47 -3.69
C THR A 212 -11.10 10.39 -4.92
N GLY A 213 -11.87 10.09 -5.97
CA GLY A 213 -11.83 10.83 -7.23
C GLY A 213 -10.47 10.74 -7.94
N GLY A 214 -9.70 9.70 -7.65
CA GLY A 214 -8.38 9.49 -8.25
C GLY A 214 -7.27 10.34 -7.64
N LEU A 215 -7.51 10.94 -6.48
CA LEU A 215 -6.53 11.67 -5.69
C LEU A 215 -5.85 10.74 -4.67
N GLY A 216 -4.57 10.98 -4.44
CA GLY A 216 -3.77 10.29 -3.42
C GLY A 216 -3.53 11.15 -2.18
N GLY A 217 -2.85 10.57 -1.20
CA GLY A 217 -2.53 11.19 0.08
C GLY A 217 -3.78 11.65 0.83
N ILE A 218 -3.59 12.67 1.66
CA ILE A 218 -4.69 13.33 2.38
C ILE A 218 -5.74 13.92 1.43
N TYR A 219 -5.34 14.41 0.25
CA TYR A 219 -6.26 15.03 -0.69
C TYR A 219 -7.38 14.08 -1.12
N GLY A 220 -7.04 12.82 -1.33
CA GLY A 220 -8.02 11.79 -1.62
C GLY A 220 -8.99 11.52 -0.48
N LEU A 221 -8.50 11.49 0.75
CA LEU A 221 -9.34 11.29 1.94
C LEU A 221 -10.30 12.47 2.14
N LEU A 222 -9.78 13.70 2.07
CA LEU A 222 -10.55 14.94 2.17
C LEU A 222 -11.62 15.06 1.09
N TRP A 223 -11.27 14.70 -0.15
CA TRP A 223 -12.23 14.64 -1.25
C TRP A 223 -13.35 13.63 -0.97
N ALA A 224 -13.00 12.42 -0.53
CA ALA A 224 -13.96 11.35 -0.29
C ALA A 224 -14.95 11.69 0.84
N VAL A 225 -14.52 12.40 1.88
CA VAL A 225 -15.38 12.86 2.98
C VAL A 225 -16.13 14.17 2.66
N GLY A 226 -16.07 14.65 1.41
CA GLY A 226 -16.81 15.85 0.99
C GLY A 226 -16.23 17.18 1.48
N SER A 227 -14.97 17.19 1.93
CA SER A 227 -14.27 18.40 2.40
C SER A 227 -13.00 18.67 1.57
N PRO A 228 -13.10 18.86 0.24
CA PRO A 228 -11.93 19.07 -0.61
C PRO A 228 -11.28 20.43 -0.32
N LEU A 229 -9.98 20.53 -0.62
CA LEU A 229 -9.28 21.80 -0.46
C LEU A 229 -9.64 22.80 -1.58
N PRO A 230 -9.60 24.11 -1.29
CA PRO A 230 -10.15 25.14 -2.17
C PRO A 230 -9.18 25.54 -3.31
N PHE A 231 -8.49 24.58 -3.93
CA PHE A 231 -7.61 24.84 -5.06
C PHE A 231 -7.66 23.73 -6.12
N PRO A 232 -7.44 24.04 -7.41
CA PRO A 232 -7.69 23.12 -8.52
C PRO A 232 -6.90 21.80 -8.46
N GLU A 233 -5.68 21.82 -7.95
CA GLU A 233 -4.76 20.67 -7.90
C GLU A 233 -5.22 19.60 -6.90
N ALA A 234 -6.01 19.98 -5.90
CA ALA A 234 -6.65 19.05 -4.95
C ALA A 234 -8.03 18.55 -5.42
N ASN A 235 -8.38 18.74 -6.68
CA ASN A 235 -9.61 18.24 -7.28
C ASN A 235 -9.33 17.12 -8.28
N PRO A 236 -10.27 16.17 -8.46
CA PRO A 236 -10.16 15.13 -9.48
C PRO A 236 -9.87 15.69 -10.86
N TRP A 237 -9.05 14.97 -11.62
CA TRP A 237 -8.73 15.34 -12.99
C TRP A 237 -10.02 15.49 -13.83
N LYS A 238 -10.13 16.61 -14.54
CA LYS A 238 -11.22 16.86 -15.49
C LYS A 238 -10.63 17.20 -16.85
N LYS A 239 -11.18 16.59 -17.90
CA LYS A 239 -10.85 16.94 -19.29
C LYS A 239 -11.04 18.43 -19.51
N SER A 240 -10.01 19.11 -20.00
CA SER A 240 -10.12 20.51 -20.43
C SER A 240 -11.09 20.65 -21.59
N LYS A 241 -11.72 21.82 -21.74
CA LYS A 241 -12.63 22.11 -22.86
C LYS A 241 -11.93 21.87 -24.21
N ARG A 242 -10.68 22.33 -24.34
CA ARG A 242 -9.84 22.13 -25.54
C ARG A 242 -9.63 20.64 -25.85
N TYR A 243 -9.35 19.84 -24.83
CA TYR A 243 -9.16 18.39 -25.00
C TYR A 243 -10.44 17.70 -25.45
N ARG A 244 -11.61 18.11 -24.95
CA ARG A 244 -12.91 17.57 -25.41
C ARG A 244 -13.15 17.87 -26.90
N VAL A 245 -12.84 19.09 -27.34
CA VAL A 245 -12.96 19.49 -28.76
C VAL A 245 -12.01 18.67 -29.62
N PHE A 246 -10.75 18.51 -29.20
CA PHE A 246 -9.78 17.68 -29.92
C PHE A 246 -10.28 16.22 -30.06
N GLN A 247 -10.78 15.62 -28.99
CA GLN A 247 -11.32 14.26 -29.04
C GLN A 247 -12.55 14.11 -29.94
N TRP A 248 -13.35 15.18 -30.10
CA TRP A 248 -14.50 15.18 -31.01
C TRP A 248 -14.07 15.25 -32.49
N ILE A 249 -13.00 15.98 -32.78
CA ILE A 249 -12.50 16.18 -34.16
C ILE A 249 -11.68 14.96 -34.65
N THR A 250 -10.95 14.27 -33.77
CA THR A 250 -10.05 13.15 -34.16
C THR A 250 -10.73 11.99 -34.91
N PRO A 251 -11.91 11.49 -34.52
CA PRO A 251 -12.63 10.46 -35.29
C PRO A 251 -13.04 10.95 -36.68
N MET A 252 -13.39 12.23 -36.81
CA MET A 252 -13.80 12.85 -38.07
C MET A 252 -12.61 12.94 -39.05
N LEU A 253 -11.41 13.31 -38.58
CA LEU A 253 -10.21 13.27 -39.44
C LEU A 253 -9.83 11.83 -39.85
N ARG A 254 -10.04 10.83 -38.99
CA ARG A 254 -9.79 9.42 -39.33
C ARG A 254 -10.73 8.90 -40.44
N SER A 255 -12.00 9.33 -40.46
CA SER A 255 -12.92 8.95 -41.53
C SER A 255 -12.61 9.61 -42.88
N PHE A 256 -11.96 10.77 -42.89
CA PHE A 256 -11.53 11.44 -44.12
C PHE A 256 -10.12 11.03 -44.61
N GLY A 257 -9.26 10.51 -43.75
CA GLY A 257 -7.91 10.06 -44.10
C GLY A 257 -7.78 8.59 -44.56
N GLY A 258 -8.87 7.81 -44.51
CA GLY A 258 -8.88 6.37 -44.85
C GLY A 258 -9.22 6.02 -46.29
N ALA A 259 -9.61 6.99 -47.13
CA ALA A 259 -9.97 6.77 -48.53
C ALA A 259 -8.88 7.32 -49.47
N GLY A 260 -7.76 6.61 -49.60
CA GLY A 260 -6.69 7.08 -50.50
C GLY A 260 -5.38 6.32 -50.45
N LYS A 261 -5.40 4.98 -50.47
CA LYS A 261 -4.25 4.17 -50.89
C LYS A 261 -4.74 2.88 -51.54
N GLY A 262 -5.36 3.05 -52.70
CA GLY A 262 -5.49 2.03 -53.73
C GLY A 262 -4.78 2.55 -54.98
N ASP A 263 -3.95 1.69 -55.55
CA ASP A 263 -3.20 1.80 -56.81
C ASP A 263 -2.16 2.93 -56.94
N LYS A 264 -0.89 2.53 -56.78
CA LYS A 264 0.14 2.54 -57.83
C LYS A 264 1.36 1.74 -57.42
#